data_AF-A0A383CZG4-F1
#
_entry.id   AF-A0A383CZG4-F1
#
_cell.length_a   1.000
_cell.length_b   1.000
_cell.length_c   1.000
_cell.angle_alpha   90.00
_cell.angle_beta   90.00
_cell.angle_gamma   90.00
#
_symmetry.space_group_name_H-M   'P 1'
#
loop_
_entity.id
_entity.type
_entity.pdbx_description
1 polymer ?
#
loop_
_entity_poly.entity_id
_entity_poly.type
_entity_poly.pdbx_seq_one_letter_code
_entity_poly.pdbx_strand_id
1 'polypeptide(L)'
;MFDRSSLPVSTRLHGRRFARRAFPLLRQMLILVFGTLGPLHPRCRKGLNGLTVFLFHDVTSRPSPFSRDLAMATDPKLFRQQLKWIARDFTVVHPRDLGGKGLPTRPAILTFDDGFAAFRT
;
A
#
# COMPACT_ATOMS: atom_id res chain seq x y z
N MET A 1 -5.04 -40.29 6.88
CA MET A 1 -5.55 -38.97 7.32
C MET A 1 -4.89 -38.66 8.67
N PHE A 2 -3.82 -37.86 8.69
CA PHE A 2 -3.05 -37.60 9.92
C PHE A 2 -3.79 -36.58 10.80
N ASP A 3 -4.22 -37.01 11.98
CA ASP A 3 -4.89 -36.15 12.95
C ASP A 3 -3.89 -35.23 13.67
N ARG A 4 -3.91 -33.95 13.30
CA ARG A 4 -3.09 -32.88 13.89
C ARG A 4 -3.46 -32.57 15.34
N SER A 5 -4.53 -33.15 15.88
CA SER A 5 -4.95 -32.98 17.28
C SER A 5 -4.00 -33.63 18.28
N SER A 6 -3.25 -34.66 17.85
CA SER A 6 -2.39 -35.51 18.68
C SER A 6 -0.98 -34.96 19.01
N LEU A 7 -0.58 -33.83 18.43
CA LEU A 7 0.76 -33.25 18.68
C LEU A 7 0.84 -32.51 20.04
N PRO A 8 1.96 -32.58 20.78
CA PRO A 8 2.08 -31.91 22.07
C PRO A 8 1.84 -30.39 21.98
N VAL A 9 1.20 -29.79 22.99
CA VAL A 9 0.88 -28.35 23.03
C VAL A 9 2.14 -27.47 22.83
N SER A 10 3.30 -27.95 23.29
CA SER A 10 4.61 -27.31 23.10
C SER A 10 5.01 -27.14 21.63
N THR A 11 4.78 -28.15 20.77
CA THR A 11 5.10 -28.09 19.34
C THR A 11 4.10 -27.21 18.56
N ARG A 12 2.84 -27.13 18.99
CA ARG A 12 1.84 -26.19 18.44
C ARG A 12 2.15 -24.72 18.74
N LEU A 13 2.66 -24.42 19.94
CA LEU A 13 3.01 -23.06 20.34
C LEU A 13 4.33 -22.57 19.74
N HIS A 14 5.31 -23.46 19.54
CA HIS A 14 6.61 -23.11 18.92
C HIS A 14 6.47 -22.71 17.44
N GLY A 15 5.72 -23.49 16.64
CA GLY A 15 5.51 -23.18 15.21
C GLY A 15 4.76 -21.85 14.99
N ARG A 16 3.76 -21.55 15.85
CA ARG A 16 3.02 -20.28 15.81
C ARG A 16 3.85 -19.07 16.23
N ARG A 17 4.79 -19.24 17.16
CA ARG A 17 5.70 -18.17 17.61
C ARG A 17 6.78 -17.85 16.57
N PHE A 18 7.30 -18.86 15.87
CA PHE A 18 8.31 -18.67 14.83
C PHE A 18 7.73 -18.01 13.57
N ALA A 19 6.55 -18.46 13.11
CA ALA A 19 5.84 -17.85 11.99
C ALA A 19 5.50 -16.38 12.24
N ARG A 20 5.15 -16.00 13.48
CA ARG A 20 4.89 -14.60 13.86
C ARG A 20 6.12 -13.69 13.82
N ARG A 21 7.34 -14.23 13.95
CA ARG A 21 8.60 -13.45 13.89
C ARG A 21 9.22 -13.41 12.49
N ALA A 22 9.12 -14.47 11.70
CA ALA A 22 9.70 -14.54 10.36
C ALA A 22 8.88 -13.78 9.31
N PHE A 23 7.55 -13.75 9.44
CA PHE A 23 6.64 -13.09 8.51
C PHE A 23 6.89 -11.58 8.32
N PRO A 24 7.12 -10.76 9.37
CA PRO A 24 7.41 -9.33 9.18
C PRO A 24 8.74 -9.09 8.46
N LEU A 25 9.78 -9.89 8.75
CA LEU A 25 11.09 -9.77 8.11
C LEU A 25 11.04 -10.17 6.64
N LEU A 26 10.39 -11.29 6.32
CA LEU A 26 10.17 -11.70 4.94
C LEU A 26 9.36 -10.64 4.18
N ARG A 27 8.29 -10.11 4.78
CA ARG A 27 7.51 -9.01 4.19
C ARG A 27 8.36 -7.77 3.94
N GLN A 28 9.21 -7.37 4.89
CA GLN A 28 10.12 -6.23 4.73
C GLN A 28 11.13 -6.47 3.60
N MET A 29 11.70 -7.66 3.51
CA MET A 29 12.60 -8.05 2.42
C MET A 29 11.90 -8.01 1.07
N LEU A 30 10.68 -8.54 0.98
CA LEU A 30 9.88 -8.49 -0.25
C LEU A 30 9.55 -7.04 -0.65
N ILE A 31 9.19 -6.18 0.30
CA ILE A 31 8.96 -4.74 0.04
C ILE A 31 10.25 -4.08 -0.47
N LEU A 32 11.41 -4.40 0.12
CA LEU A 32 12.69 -3.84 -0.31
C LEU A 32 13.04 -4.28 -1.73
N VAL A 33 12.93 -5.58 -2.01
CA VAL A 33 13.27 -6.17 -3.32
C VAL A 33 12.32 -5.68 -4.40
N PHE A 34 11.00 -5.76 -4.19
CA PHE A 34 10.03 -5.32 -5.20
C PHE A 34 9.94 -3.80 -5.30
N GLY A 35 10.17 -3.06 -4.20
CA GLY A 35 10.20 -1.59 -4.23
C GLY A 35 11.40 -1.02 -4.97
N THR A 36 12.54 -1.72 -4.96
CA THR A 36 13.77 -1.28 -5.66
C THR A 36 13.88 -1.83 -7.07
N LEU A 37 13.63 -3.13 -7.27
CA LEU A 37 13.80 -3.80 -8.57
C LEU A 37 12.51 -3.81 -9.40
N GLY A 38 11.34 -3.72 -8.76
CA GLY A 38 10.04 -3.70 -9.45
C GLY A 38 9.94 -2.61 -10.52
N PRO A 39 10.35 -1.35 -10.25
CA PRO A 39 10.34 -0.29 -11.26
C PRO A 39 11.21 -0.58 -12.50
N LEU A 40 12.24 -1.42 -12.37
CA LEU A 40 13.09 -1.85 -13.49
C LEU A 40 12.44 -2.95 -14.34
N HIS A 41 11.45 -3.67 -13.80
CA HIS A 41 10.76 -4.74 -14.50
C HIS A 41 9.92 -4.18 -15.68
N PRO A 42 10.02 -4.73 -16.91
CA PRO A 42 9.40 -4.16 -18.10
C PRO A 42 7.89 -3.92 -17.99
N ARG A 43 7.16 -4.81 -17.29
CA ARG A 43 5.71 -4.66 -17.07
C ARG A 43 5.37 -3.48 -16.17
N CYS A 44 6.12 -3.31 -15.08
CA CYS A 44 5.96 -2.18 -14.17
C CYS A 44 6.33 -0.89 -14.88
N ARG A 45 7.44 -0.86 -15.61
CA ARG A 45 7.86 0.30 -16.40
C ARG A 45 6.81 0.70 -17.46
N LYS A 46 6.23 -0.28 -18.16
CA LYS A 46 5.13 -0.02 -19.12
C LYS A 46 3.89 0.56 -18.43
N GLY A 47 3.52 0.02 -17.26
CA GLY A 47 2.43 0.57 -16.45
C GLY A 47 2.70 2.00 -15.97
N LEU A 48 3.93 2.28 -15.55
CA LEU A 48 4.38 3.61 -15.11
C LEU A 48 4.48 4.65 -16.24
N ASN A 49 4.40 4.23 -17.50
CA ASN A 49 4.30 5.13 -18.66
C ASN A 49 2.86 5.58 -18.93
N GLY A 50 1.85 4.95 -18.30
CA GLY A 50 0.45 5.35 -18.38
C GLY A 50 0.03 6.28 -17.23
N LEU A 51 -1.25 6.61 -17.18
CA LEU A 51 -1.86 7.27 -16.03
C LEU A 51 -1.76 6.39 -14.79
N THR A 52 -1.14 6.90 -13.73
CA THR A 52 -1.09 6.25 -12.42
C THR A 52 -2.20 6.82 -11.54
N VAL A 53 -2.97 5.95 -10.88
CA VAL A 53 -4.04 6.37 -9.96
C VAL A 53 -3.69 5.87 -8.57
N PHE A 54 -3.45 6.79 -7.65
CA PHE A 54 -3.16 6.50 -6.24
C PHE A 54 -4.44 6.58 -5.43
N LEU A 55 -4.81 5.48 -4.76
CA LEU A 55 -6.02 5.39 -3.95
C LEU A 55 -5.70 5.46 -2.45
N PHE A 56 -6.41 6.33 -1.75
CA PHE A 56 -6.42 6.42 -0.28
C PHE A 56 -7.86 6.26 0.23
N HIS A 57 -8.04 5.57 1.36
CA HIS A 57 -9.38 5.40 1.98
C HIS A 57 -9.52 6.26 3.23
N ASP A 58 -8.65 6.09 4.22
CA ASP A 58 -8.67 6.88 5.45
C ASP A 58 -7.24 7.35 5.76
N VAL A 59 -7.07 8.61 6.13
CA VAL A 59 -5.76 9.18 6.49
C VAL A 59 -5.85 9.72 7.91
N THR A 60 -5.58 8.83 8.87
CA THR A 60 -5.78 9.12 10.29
C THR A 60 -4.82 8.30 11.16
N SER A 61 -4.42 8.89 12.29
CA SER A 61 -3.74 8.15 13.37
C SER A 61 -4.73 7.51 14.34
N ARG A 62 -6.03 7.74 14.16
CA ARG A 62 -7.12 7.27 15.02
C ARG A 62 -8.19 6.57 14.19
N PRO A 63 -7.90 5.40 13.60
CA PRO A 63 -8.86 4.68 12.77
C PRO A 63 -10.04 4.17 13.60
N SER A 64 -11.22 4.21 13.00
CA SER A 64 -12.39 3.48 13.51
C SER A 64 -12.09 1.97 13.56
N PRO A 65 -12.86 1.18 14.34
CA PRO A 65 -12.70 -0.28 14.33
C PRO A 65 -12.79 -0.87 12.92
N PHE A 66 -13.76 -0.42 12.12
CA PHE A 66 -13.93 -0.83 10.73
C PHE A 66 -12.69 -0.55 9.86
N SER A 67 -12.14 0.67 9.93
CA SER A 67 -10.94 1.07 9.17
C SER A 67 -9.69 0.29 9.61
N ARG A 68 -9.61 -0.05 10.89
CA ARG A 68 -8.51 -0.84 11.46
C ARG A 68 -8.56 -2.31 11.05
N ASP A 69 -9.73 -2.93 11.11
CA ASP A 69 -9.91 -4.36 10.83
C ASP A 69 -9.65 -4.68 9.35
N LEU A 70 -9.97 -3.75 8.46
CA LEU A 70 -9.70 -3.85 7.03
C LEU A 70 -8.36 -3.22 6.60
N ALA A 71 -7.58 -2.70 7.55
CA ALA A 71 -6.30 -2.02 7.31
C ALA A 71 -6.37 -0.90 6.24
N MET A 72 -7.43 -0.09 6.29
CA MET A 72 -7.72 0.98 5.32
C MET A 72 -7.13 2.33 5.71
N ALA A 73 -6.75 2.50 6.97
CA ALA A 73 -6.14 3.74 7.45
C ALA A 73 -4.64 3.81 7.14
N THR A 74 -4.26 4.94 6.54
CA THR A 74 -2.88 5.36 6.37
C THR A 74 -2.52 6.37 7.46
N ASP A 75 -1.41 6.14 8.17
CA ASP A 75 -0.92 7.11 9.13
C ASP A 75 -0.56 8.45 8.46
N PRO A 76 -0.92 9.62 9.01
CA PRO A 76 -0.66 10.91 8.38
C PRO A 76 0.83 11.20 8.11
N LYS A 77 1.75 10.68 8.93
CA LYS A 77 3.20 10.84 8.68
C LYS A 77 3.62 10.02 7.47
N LEU A 78 3.13 8.79 7.35
CA LEU A 78 3.37 7.94 6.19
C LEU A 78 2.76 8.55 4.92
N PHE A 79 1.53 9.04 5.00
CA PHE A 79 0.86 9.72 3.90
C PHE A 79 1.69 10.90 3.37
N ARG A 80 2.21 11.76 4.26
CA ARG A 80 3.11 12.87 3.86
C ARG A 80 4.40 12.38 3.18
N GLN A 81 4.97 11.28 3.63
CA GLN A 81 6.15 10.69 2.98
C GLN A 81 5.81 10.17 1.58
N GLN A 82 4.65 9.52 1.43
CA GLN A 82 4.15 9.07 0.13
C GLN A 82 3.90 10.26 -0.80
N LEU A 83 3.27 11.35 -0.32
CA LEU A 83 3.09 12.57 -1.13
C LEU A 83 4.42 13.17 -1.61
N LYS A 84 5.45 13.22 -0.75
CA LYS A 84 6.79 13.67 -1.17
C LYS A 84 7.38 12.80 -2.27
N TRP A 85 7.23 11.49 -2.14
CA TRP A 85 7.69 10.54 -3.16
C TRP A 85 6.91 10.70 -4.48
N ILE A 86 5.58 10.80 -4.41
CA ILE A 86 4.71 11.03 -5.57
C ILE A 86 5.08 12.33 -6.27
N ALA A 87 5.18 13.44 -5.52
CA ALA A 87 5.50 14.75 -6.08
C ALA A 87 6.90 14.82 -6.71
N ARG A 88 7.85 14.00 -6.25
CA ARG A 88 9.18 13.89 -6.85
C ARG A 88 9.16 13.13 -8.17
N ASP A 89 8.35 12.08 -8.26
CA ASP A 89 8.43 11.09 -9.33
C ASP A 89 7.27 11.17 -10.34
N PHE A 90 6.23 11.96 -10.10
CA PHE A 90 5.03 12.06 -10.95
C PHE A 90 4.55 13.50 -11.11
N THR A 91 3.92 13.77 -12.25
CA THR A 91 3.17 15.01 -12.45
C THR A 91 1.73 14.79 -12.02
N VAL A 92 1.33 15.36 -10.87
CA VAL A 92 -0.06 15.25 -10.40
C VAL A 92 -0.95 16.13 -11.27
N VAL A 93 -1.97 15.52 -11.89
CA VAL A 93 -2.93 16.18 -12.78
C VAL A 93 -4.32 16.19 -12.16
N HIS A 94 -5.14 17.14 -12.56
CA HIS A 94 -6.54 17.17 -12.14
C HIS A 94 -7.37 16.24 -13.05
N PRO A 95 -8.36 15.49 -12.54
CA PRO A 95 -9.18 14.60 -13.38
C PRO A 95 -9.87 15.29 -14.56
N ARG A 96 -10.16 16.59 -14.46
CA ARG A 96 -10.73 17.40 -15.55
C ARG A 96 -9.80 17.54 -16.76
N ASP A 97 -8.50 17.32 -16.57
CA ASP A 97 -7.49 17.49 -17.62
C ASP A 97 -7.27 16.22 -18.45
N LEU A 98 -7.90 15.09 -18.08
CA LEU A 98 -7.68 13.78 -18.73
C LEU A 98 -8.12 13.71 -20.20
N GLY A 99 -9.08 14.56 -20.61
CA GLY A 99 -9.59 14.60 -21.99
C GLY A 99 -8.91 15.65 -22.88
N GLY A 100 -7.87 16.33 -22.38
CA GLY A 100 -7.19 17.42 -23.09
C GLY A 100 -6.23 16.95 -24.20
N LYS A 101 -5.29 17.82 -24.59
CA LYS A 101 -4.32 17.60 -25.69
C LYS A 101 -3.25 16.53 -25.42
N GLY A 102 -3.44 15.68 -24.40
CA GLY A 102 -2.48 14.69 -23.93
C GLY A 102 -2.08 14.88 -22.47
N LEU A 103 -1.54 13.83 -21.85
CA LEU A 103 -1.08 13.86 -20.46
C LEU A 103 0.43 14.14 -20.37
N PRO A 104 0.90 14.80 -19.28
CA PRO A 104 2.32 14.99 -19.05
C PRO A 104 3.03 13.65 -18.80
N THR A 105 4.36 13.66 -18.84
CA THR A 105 5.17 12.49 -18.48
C THR A 105 4.87 12.05 -17.05
N ARG A 106 4.62 10.74 -16.88
CA ARG A 106 4.30 10.10 -15.60
C ARG A 106 3.15 10.82 -14.89
N PRO A 107 1.97 10.91 -15.54
CA PRO A 107 0.82 11.61 -14.99
C PRO A 107 0.24 10.79 -13.84
N ALA A 108 -0.17 11.47 -12.77
CA ALA A 108 -0.79 10.83 -11.61
C ALA A 108 -2.06 11.56 -11.15
N ILE A 109 -3.04 10.79 -10.67
CA ILE A 109 -4.20 11.30 -9.94
C ILE A 109 -4.17 10.72 -8.53
N LEU A 110 -4.55 11.54 -7.56
CA LEU A 110 -4.83 11.12 -6.19
C LEU A 110 -6.35 10.96 -6.04
N THR A 111 -6.81 9.79 -5.60
CA THR A 111 -8.21 9.51 -5.31
C THR A 111 -8.38 9.18 -3.83
N PHE A 112 -9.55 9.57 -3.31
CA PHE A 112 -9.94 9.40 -1.92
C PHE A 112 -11.35 8.83 -1.89
N ASP A 113 -11.50 7.57 -1.49
CA ASP A 113 -12.79 6.86 -1.52
C ASP A 113 -13.53 6.98 -0.18
N ASP A 114 -14.80 6.61 -0.16
CA ASP A 114 -15.70 6.50 1.00
C ASP A 114 -16.01 7.79 1.79
N GLY A 115 -15.33 8.89 1.53
CA GLY A 115 -15.65 10.20 2.11
C GLY A 115 -15.42 10.28 3.62
N PHE A 116 -14.40 9.59 4.13
CA PHE A 116 -14.00 9.63 5.54
C PHE A 116 -13.84 11.06 6.05
N ALA A 117 -14.27 11.29 7.30
CA ALA A 117 -14.24 12.62 7.92
C ALA A 117 -12.84 13.23 7.98
N ALA A 118 -11.80 12.39 8.08
CA ALA A 118 -10.40 12.80 8.11
C ALA A 118 -9.96 13.59 6.86
N PHE A 119 -10.69 13.51 5.75
CA PHE A 119 -10.40 14.30 4.55
C PHE A 119 -10.89 15.74 4.62
N ARG A 120 -11.68 16.09 5.63
CA ARG A 120 -12.33 17.41 5.75
C ARG A 120 -11.73 18.28 6.86
N THR A 121 -10.77 17.75 7.62
CA THR A 121 -10.23 18.35 8.85
C THR A 121 -8.72 18.42 8.82
#